data_AF-A0A379JGB4-F1
#
_entry.id   AF-A0A379JGB4-F1
#
_cell.length_a   1.000
_cell.length_b   1.000
_cell.length_c   1.000
_cell.angle_alpha   90.00
_cell.angle_beta   90.00
_cell.angle_gamma   90.00
#
_symmetry.space_group_name_H-M   'P 1'
#
loop_
_entity.id
_entity.type
_entity.pdbx_description
1 polymer ?
#
loop_
_entity_poly.entity_id
_entity_poly.type
_entity_poly.pdbx_seq_one_letter_code
_entity_poly.pdbx_strand_id
1 'polypeptide(L)'
;MTTTSEPPARETSGSTTASAIALIVLAGAATAVALGVYGAVHTPAGTAVSLAGFSSPGAVKSWLATAVVVLAVGQDISALAMYGLLPRVRPGRWASFWHVWSGRLAVLISLPVAVHCLYAFGFATFDTRVLVHSLLGCLVYGIFVTKMLLLTRKGLPGWVIPVAGGLLFTGFVGLWFSSAVWYFRVKGFSA
;
A
#
# COMPACT_ATOMS: atom_id res chain seq x y z
N MET A 1 32.72 -28.19 43.92
CA MET A 1 32.62 -26.75 43.61
C MET A 1 32.46 -26.65 42.10
N THR A 2 31.21 -26.59 41.63
CA THR A 2 30.86 -26.69 40.21
C THR A 2 30.38 -25.33 39.77
N THR A 3 31.21 -24.61 39.01
CA THR A 3 30.88 -23.29 38.45
C THR A 3 30.00 -23.48 37.22
N THR A 4 28.71 -23.20 37.34
CA THR A 4 27.80 -22.98 36.20
C THR A 4 28.24 -21.71 35.46
N SER A 5 28.76 -21.86 34.24
CA SER A 5 28.99 -20.74 33.33
C SER A 5 27.65 -20.24 32.78
N GLU A 6 27.41 -18.95 32.94
CA GLU A 6 26.24 -18.25 32.43
C GLU A 6 26.36 -18.09 30.91
N PRO A 7 25.30 -18.36 30.11
CA PRO A 7 25.38 -18.21 28.66
C PRO A 7 25.45 -16.72 28.25
N PRO A 8 26.23 -16.37 27.21
CA PRO A 8 26.42 -14.97 26.80
C PRO A 8 25.11 -14.31 26.32
N ALA A 9 24.94 -13.04 26.67
CA ALA A 9 23.75 -12.24 26.46
C ALA A 9 23.37 -12.06 24.97
N ARG A 10 22.06 -12.08 24.72
CA ARG A 10 21.37 -12.13 23.41
C ARG A 10 21.39 -10.81 22.60
N GLU A 11 22.33 -9.90 22.86
CA GLU A 11 22.30 -8.51 22.36
C GLU A 11 22.54 -8.38 20.85
N THR A 12 23.31 -9.29 20.24
CA THR A 12 23.74 -9.19 18.82
C THR A 12 22.60 -9.38 17.81
N SER A 13 21.58 -10.17 18.16
CA SER A 13 20.44 -10.49 17.29
C SER A 13 19.44 -9.34 17.11
N GLY A 14 19.29 -8.48 18.12
CA GLY A 14 18.35 -7.35 18.12
C GLY A 14 18.83 -6.21 17.21
N SER A 15 20.11 -5.84 17.33
CA SER A 15 20.75 -4.78 16.54
C SER A 15 20.73 -5.09 15.02
N THR A 16 20.97 -6.35 14.66
CA THR A 16 20.96 -6.79 13.25
C THR A 16 19.56 -6.69 12.62
N THR A 17 18.52 -7.07 13.37
CA THR A 17 17.13 -6.99 12.90
C THR A 17 16.67 -5.54 12.75
N ALA A 18 16.99 -4.68 13.71
CA ALA A 18 16.67 -3.26 13.65
C ALA A 18 17.34 -2.57 12.44
N SER A 19 18.62 -2.85 12.21
CA SER A 19 19.36 -2.34 11.04
C SER A 19 18.73 -2.80 9.73
N ALA A 20 18.32 -4.07 9.64
CA ALA A 20 17.64 -4.59 8.45
C ALA A 20 16.28 -3.90 8.20
N ILE A 21 15.48 -3.69 9.24
CA ILE A 21 14.21 -2.94 9.13
C ILE A 21 14.48 -1.52 8.66
N ALA A 22 15.46 -0.82 9.24
CA ALA A 22 15.81 0.54 8.85
C ALA A 22 16.21 0.63 7.36
N LEU A 23 17.05 -0.28 6.87
CA LEU A 23 17.44 -0.33 5.45
C LEU A 23 16.23 -0.57 4.53
N ILE A 24 15.30 -1.44 4.93
CA ILE A 24 14.09 -1.72 4.16
C ILE A 24 13.13 -0.52 4.14
N VAL A 25 13.01 0.20 5.26
CA VAL A 25 12.23 1.45 5.33
C VAL A 25 12.87 2.52 4.46
N LEU A 26 14.20 2.65 4.48
CA LEU A 26 14.94 3.57 3.60
C LEU A 26 14.72 3.25 2.12
N ALA A 27 14.68 1.97 1.73
CA ALA A 27 14.36 1.58 0.35
C ALA A 27 12.94 2.01 -0.07
N GLY A 28 11.96 1.88 0.81
CA GLY A 28 10.60 2.38 0.57
C GLY A 28 10.54 3.90 0.51
N ALA A 29 11.24 4.59 1.41
CA ALA A 29 11.34 6.05 1.40
C ALA A 29 11.99 6.57 0.10
N ALA A 30 13.08 5.93 -0.34
CA ALA A 30 13.73 6.22 -1.62
C ALA A 30 12.77 6.02 -2.80
N THR A 31 11.95 4.96 -2.77
CA THR A 31 10.91 4.74 -3.80
C THR A 31 9.88 5.88 -3.81
N ALA A 32 9.38 6.28 -2.65
CA ALA A 32 8.41 7.37 -2.54
C ALA A 32 8.99 8.70 -3.05
N VAL A 33 10.22 9.03 -2.67
CA VAL A 33 10.92 10.23 -3.14
C VAL A 33 11.15 10.17 -4.65
N ALA A 34 11.60 9.03 -5.18
CA ALA A 34 11.84 8.87 -6.62
C ALA A 34 10.56 9.07 -7.43
N LEU A 35 9.42 8.53 -6.97
CA LEU A 35 8.13 8.75 -7.62
C LEU A 35 7.69 10.22 -7.53
N GLY A 36 7.91 10.88 -6.39
CA GLY A 36 7.60 12.30 -6.22
C GLY A 36 8.43 13.20 -7.12
N VAL A 37 9.75 12.96 -7.18
CA VAL A 37 10.66 13.67 -8.09
C VAL A 37 10.26 13.42 -9.54
N TYR A 38 10.05 12.16 -9.94
CA TYR A 38 9.59 11.82 -11.27
C TYR A 38 8.30 12.56 -11.62
N GLY A 39 7.28 12.50 -10.77
CA GLY A 39 6.02 13.18 -11.01
C GLY A 39 6.15 14.70 -11.10
N ALA A 40 7.12 15.31 -10.40
CA ALA A 40 7.34 16.74 -10.40
C ALA A 40 8.08 17.25 -11.65
N VAL A 41 8.95 16.42 -12.24
CA VAL A 41 9.77 16.79 -13.41
C VAL A 41 9.23 16.23 -14.73
N HIS A 42 8.35 15.23 -14.67
CA HIS A 42 7.71 14.62 -15.83
C HIS A 42 6.66 15.55 -16.43
N THR A 43 6.66 15.70 -17.75
CA THR A 43 5.61 16.42 -18.47
C THR A 43 4.35 15.56 -18.55
N PRO A 44 3.21 15.96 -17.95
CA PRO A 44 2.00 15.15 -17.92
C PRO A 44 1.49 14.79 -19.31
N ALA A 45 1.21 13.50 -19.55
CA ALA A 45 0.73 13.02 -20.85
C ALA A 45 -0.76 13.31 -21.10
N GLY A 46 -1.49 13.82 -20.09
CA GLY A 46 -2.91 14.14 -20.15
C GLY A 46 -3.84 12.94 -19.98
N THR A 47 -3.59 11.85 -20.71
CA THR A 47 -4.42 10.63 -20.62
C THR A 47 -3.55 9.37 -20.71
N ALA A 48 -3.78 8.38 -19.83
CA ALA A 48 -3.02 7.13 -19.84
C ALA A 48 -3.85 5.86 -20.09
N VAL A 49 -5.09 5.80 -19.57
CA VAL A 49 -5.94 4.61 -19.64
C VAL A 49 -7.37 5.04 -19.92
N SER A 50 -7.96 4.50 -20.98
CA SER A 50 -9.37 4.64 -21.31
C SER A 50 -9.92 3.26 -21.69
N LEU A 51 -11.14 2.94 -21.28
CA LEU A 51 -11.78 1.65 -21.55
C LEU A 51 -13.11 1.90 -22.25
N ALA A 52 -13.39 1.12 -23.29
CA ALA A 52 -14.68 1.15 -23.97
C ALA A 52 -15.81 0.81 -22.98
N GLY A 53 -16.91 1.55 -23.05
CA GLY A 53 -18.02 1.43 -22.10
C GLY A 53 -17.89 2.30 -20.84
N PHE A 54 -16.79 3.06 -20.71
CA PHE A 54 -16.68 4.13 -19.71
C PHE A 54 -16.83 5.52 -20.35
N SER A 55 -17.51 6.41 -19.63
CA SER A 55 -17.78 7.81 -19.92
C SER A 55 -16.53 8.70 -19.96
N SER A 56 -15.48 8.33 -19.21
CA SER A 56 -14.21 9.05 -19.23
C SER A 56 -13.05 8.25 -18.61
N PRO A 57 -11.79 8.61 -18.92
CA PRO A 57 -10.62 8.07 -18.23
C PRO A 57 -10.66 8.26 -16.70
N GLY A 58 -11.25 9.37 -16.25
CA GLY A 58 -11.46 9.64 -14.83
C GLY A 58 -12.46 8.68 -14.17
N ALA A 59 -13.49 8.26 -14.90
CA ALA A 59 -14.45 7.27 -14.43
C ALA A 59 -13.78 5.89 -14.28
N VAL A 60 -13.01 5.46 -15.29
CA VAL A 60 -12.20 4.23 -15.22
C VAL A 60 -11.31 4.24 -13.98
N LYS A 61 -10.52 5.31 -13.81
CA LYS A 61 -9.63 5.48 -12.64
C LYS A 61 -10.41 5.38 -11.32
N SER A 62 -11.57 6.02 -11.22
CA SER A 62 -12.34 6.09 -9.98
C SER A 62 -12.98 4.76 -9.61
N TRP A 63 -13.49 4.02 -10.58
CA TRP A 63 -14.03 2.67 -10.36
C TRP A 63 -12.92 1.65 -10.03
N LEU A 64 -11.79 1.68 -10.73
CA LEU A 64 -10.64 0.83 -10.40
C LEU A 64 -10.09 1.13 -9.01
N ALA A 65 -9.96 2.41 -8.63
CA ALA A 65 -9.56 2.79 -7.28
C ALA A 65 -10.54 2.29 -6.22
N THR A 66 -11.84 2.28 -6.52
CA THR A 66 -12.86 1.73 -5.63
C THR A 66 -12.71 0.22 -5.48
N ALA A 67 -12.44 -0.51 -6.57
CA ALA A 67 -12.15 -1.94 -6.52
C ALA A 67 -10.91 -2.25 -5.67
N VAL A 68 -9.85 -1.42 -5.77
CA VAL A 68 -8.65 -1.55 -4.92
C VAL A 68 -9.00 -1.43 -3.43
N VAL A 69 -9.81 -0.44 -3.04
CA VAL A 69 -10.22 -0.28 -1.64
C VAL A 69 -11.07 -1.45 -1.16
N VAL A 70 -12.00 -1.95 -1.97
CA VAL A 70 -12.80 -3.14 -1.61
C VAL A 70 -11.90 -4.35 -1.38
N LEU A 71 -10.91 -4.58 -2.25
CA LEU A 71 -9.93 -5.65 -2.07
C LEU A 71 -9.04 -5.41 -0.83
N ALA A 72 -8.67 -4.17 -0.54
CA ALA A 72 -7.89 -3.82 0.64
C ALA A 72 -8.68 -4.02 1.94
N VAL A 73 -10.00 -3.77 1.97
CA VAL A 73 -10.86 -4.16 3.09
C VAL A 73 -10.84 -5.68 3.27
N GLY A 74 -10.93 -6.45 2.18
CA GLY A 74 -10.78 -7.90 2.20
C GLY A 74 -9.41 -8.36 2.72
N GLN A 75 -8.34 -7.64 2.40
CA GLN A 75 -7.00 -7.89 2.95
C GLN A 75 -6.97 -7.76 4.47
N ASP A 76 -7.55 -6.69 5.02
CA ASP A 76 -7.54 -6.46 6.46
C ASP A 76 -8.43 -7.46 7.19
N ILE A 77 -9.61 -7.78 6.68
CA ILE A 77 -10.48 -8.81 7.25
C ILE A 77 -9.77 -10.17 7.26
N SER A 78 -9.15 -10.57 6.14
CA SER A 78 -8.41 -11.83 6.08
C SER A 78 -7.18 -11.84 7.00
N ALA A 79 -6.49 -10.69 7.16
CA ALA A 79 -5.39 -10.56 8.11
C ALA A 79 -5.88 -10.70 9.55
N LEU A 80 -6.96 -10.01 9.95
CA LEU A 80 -7.54 -10.14 11.28
C LEU A 80 -7.95 -11.59 11.58
N ALA A 81 -8.49 -12.31 10.60
CA ALA A 81 -8.79 -13.74 10.74
C ALA A 81 -7.53 -14.57 10.95
N MET A 82 -6.48 -14.35 10.15
CA MET A 82 -5.19 -15.04 10.25
C MET A 82 -4.47 -14.79 11.59
N TYR A 83 -4.60 -13.58 12.13
CA TYR A 83 -4.06 -13.20 13.44
C TYR A 83 -4.97 -13.61 14.62
N GLY A 84 -6.11 -14.27 14.36
CA GLY A 84 -7.02 -14.74 15.40
C GLY A 84 -7.79 -13.63 16.12
N LEU A 85 -7.89 -12.44 15.50
CA LEU A 85 -8.55 -11.26 16.08
C LEU A 85 -10.05 -11.19 15.78
N LEU A 86 -10.56 -12.02 14.86
CA LEU A 86 -11.99 -12.08 14.56
C LEU A 86 -12.70 -13.10 15.47
N PRO A 87 -13.62 -12.66 16.35
CA PRO A 87 -14.40 -13.57 17.18
C PRO A 87 -15.21 -14.52 16.30
N ARG A 88 -15.26 -15.81 16.66
CA ARG A 88 -16.03 -16.87 15.96
C ARG A 88 -15.51 -17.27 14.57
N VAL A 89 -14.42 -16.67 14.09
CA VAL A 89 -13.78 -17.09 12.84
C VAL A 89 -12.55 -17.93 13.17
N ARG A 90 -12.54 -19.19 12.75
CA ARG A 90 -11.33 -20.04 12.88
C ARG A 90 -10.38 -19.76 11.71
N PRO A 91 -9.10 -19.42 11.97
CA PRO A 91 -8.12 -19.26 10.90
C PRO A 91 -7.95 -20.59 10.16
N GLY A 92 -8.45 -20.63 8.93
CA GLY A 92 -8.35 -21.78 8.03
C GLY A 92 -7.51 -21.45 6.80
N ARG A 93 -7.22 -22.47 5.98
CA ARG A 93 -6.48 -22.31 4.72
C ARG A 93 -7.14 -21.31 3.75
N TRP A 94 -8.45 -21.12 3.85
CA TRP A 94 -9.20 -20.12 3.08
C TRP A 94 -8.70 -18.70 3.34
N ALA A 95 -8.44 -18.32 4.60
CA ALA A 95 -8.06 -16.94 4.96
C ALA A 95 -6.72 -16.57 4.31
N SER A 96 -5.74 -17.48 4.38
CA SER A 96 -4.45 -17.31 3.71
C SER A 96 -4.59 -17.27 2.18
N PHE A 97 -5.39 -18.15 1.59
CA PHE A 97 -5.66 -18.14 0.15
C PHE A 97 -6.26 -16.79 -0.31
N TRP A 98 -7.30 -16.32 0.37
CA TRP A 98 -7.94 -15.04 0.09
C TRP A 98 -6.98 -13.87 0.30
N HIS A 99 -6.20 -13.88 1.38
CA HIS A 99 -5.20 -12.85 1.65
C HIS A 99 -4.14 -12.78 0.55
N VAL A 100 -3.65 -13.90 0.02
CA VAL A 100 -2.66 -13.86 -1.06
C VAL A 100 -3.27 -13.37 -2.36
N TRP A 101 -4.41 -13.91 -2.78
CA TRP A 101 -4.98 -13.61 -4.10
C TRP A 101 -5.62 -12.23 -4.18
N SER A 102 -6.37 -11.80 -3.16
CA SER A 102 -6.93 -10.45 -3.16
C SER A 102 -5.83 -9.39 -3.07
N GLY A 103 -4.72 -9.67 -2.38
CA GLY A 103 -3.55 -8.78 -2.34
C GLY A 103 -2.88 -8.63 -3.72
N ARG A 104 -2.70 -9.75 -4.43
CA ARG A 104 -2.19 -9.74 -5.82
C ARG A 104 -3.11 -8.95 -6.76
N LEU A 105 -4.41 -9.19 -6.69
CA LEU A 105 -5.38 -8.46 -7.50
C LEU A 105 -5.41 -6.97 -7.16
N ALA A 106 -5.35 -6.60 -5.88
CA ALA A 106 -5.31 -5.21 -5.45
C ALA A 106 -4.08 -4.49 -6.05
N VAL A 107 -2.91 -5.13 -6.03
CA VAL A 107 -1.69 -4.58 -6.65
C VAL A 107 -1.88 -4.45 -8.15
N LEU A 108 -2.29 -5.51 -8.85
CA LEU A 108 -2.46 -5.49 -10.31
C LEU A 108 -3.45 -4.41 -10.76
N ILE A 109 -4.56 -4.23 -10.05
CA ILE A 109 -5.58 -3.22 -10.35
C ILE A 109 -5.08 -1.82 -9.96
N SER A 110 -4.26 -1.68 -8.92
CA SER A 110 -3.70 -0.39 -8.52
C SER A 110 -2.70 0.17 -9.55
N LEU A 111 -2.01 -0.68 -10.31
CA LEU A 111 -1.02 -0.25 -11.30
C LEU A 111 -1.61 0.69 -12.37
N PRO A 112 -2.67 0.35 -13.12
CA PRO A 112 -3.25 1.27 -14.09
C PRO A 112 -3.80 2.56 -13.44
N VAL A 113 -4.31 2.48 -12.20
CA VAL A 113 -4.73 3.66 -11.42
C VAL A 113 -3.54 4.59 -11.17
N ALA A 114 -2.43 4.04 -10.70
CA ALA A 114 -1.23 4.80 -10.37
C ALA A 114 -0.52 5.36 -11.61
N VAL A 115 -0.47 4.59 -12.70
CA VAL A 115 -0.01 5.09 -14.00
C VAL A 115 -0.85 6.29 -14.40
N HIS A 116 -2.18 6.20 -14.27
CA HIS A 116 -3.03 7.34 -14.56
C HIS A 116 -2.79 8.53 -13.62
N CYS A 117 -2.57 8.31 -12.32
CA CYS A 117 -2.24 9.39 -11.38
C CYS A 117 -0.90 10.07 -11.70
N LEU A 118 0.14 9.28 -11.98
CA LEU A 118 1.52 9.76 -12.04
C LEU A 118 1.93 10.16 -13.45
N TYR A 119 1.65 9.31 -14.45
CA TYR A 119 2.06 9.56 -15.84
C TYR A 119 1.11 10.54 -16.55
N ALA A 120 -0.20 10.42 -16.33
CA ALA A 120 -1.17 11.30 -17.00
C ALA A 120 -1.22 12.70 -16.37
N PHE A 121 -1.08 12.81 -15.05
CA PHE A 121 -1.22 14.09 -14.32
C PHE A 121 0.06 14.61 -13.65
N GLY A 122 0.96 13.73 -13.19
CA GLY A 122 2.17 14.13 -12.47
C GLY A 122 1.94 14.42 -10.98
N PHE A 123 2.96 15.01 -10.35
CA PHE A 123 2.91 15.53 -8.98
C PHE A 123 2.53 17.01 -9.04
N ALA A 124 1.50 17.41 -8.29
CA ALA A 124 1.00 18.78 -8.32
C ALA A 124 0.63 19.29 -6.93
N THR A 125 0.65 20.62 -6.76
CA THR A 125 0.50 21.27 -5.45
C THR A 125 -0.46 22.45 -5.46
N PHE A 126 -1.22 22.64 -6.54
CA PHE A 126 -2.07 23.83 -6.74
C PHE A 126 -3.30 23.90 -5.80
N ASP A 127 -3.69 22.78 -5.19
CA ASP A 127 -4.69 22.77 -4.12
C ASP A 127 -4.37 21.68 -3.08
N THR A 128 -4.96 21.80 -1.88
CA THR A 128 -4.69 20.89 -0.76
C THR A 128 -5.06 19.44 -1.06
N ARG A 129 -6.18 19.19 -1.75
CA ARG A 129 -6.62 17.82 -2.08
C ARG A 129 -5.64 17.16 -3.05
N VAL A 130 -5.19 17.91 -4.06
CA VAL A 130 -4.22 17.44 -5.05
C VAL A 130 -2.86 17.22 -4.42
N LEU A 131 -2.39 18.14 -3.57
CA LEU A 131 -1.16 17.94 -2.79
C LEU A 131 -1.24 16.66 -1.93
N VAL A 132 -2.35 16.47 -1.20
CA VAL A 132 -2.57 15.26 -0.41
C VAL A 132 -2.58 14.02 -1.29
N HIS A 133 -3.24 14.05 -2.45
CA HIS A 133 -3.26 12.93 -3.39
C HIS A 133 -1.85 12.58 -3.90
N SER A 134 -1.08 13.59 -4.31
CA SER A 134 0.28 13.42 -4.81
C SER A 134 1.22 12.86 -3.73
N LEU A 135 1.17 13.39 -2.51
CA LEU A 135 1.97 12.88 -1.37
C LEU A 135 1.58 11.45 -1.00
N LEU A 136 0.28 11.16 -0.88
CA LEU A 136 -0.20 9.81 -0.56
C LEU A 136 0.15 8.81 -1.67
N GLY A 137 0.10 9.21 -2.94
CA GLY A 137 0.44 8.35 -4.06
C GLY A 137 1.88 7.85 -3.97
N CYS A 138 2.81 8.78 -3.71
CA CYS A 138 4.22 8.46 -3.50
C CYS A 138 4.42 7.57 -2.26
N LEU A 139 3.80 7.95 -1.14
CA LEU A 139 3.93 7.24 0.13
C LEU A 139 3.41 5.80 0.06
N VAL A 140 2.25 5.57 -0.59
CA VAL A 140 1.64 4.24 -0.73
C VAL A 140 2.57 3.25 -1.44
N TYR A 141 3.21 3.67 -2.52
CA TYR A 141 4.18 2.80 -3.22
C TYR A 141 5.46 2.58 -2.42
N GLY A 142 5.92 3.59 -1.66
CA GLY A 142 7.02 3.41 -0.71
C GLY A 142 6.69 2.39 0.39
N ILE A 143 5.53 2.52 1.03
CA ILE A 143 5.04 1.57 2.04
C ILE A 143 4.87 0.17 1.43
N PHE A 144 4.35 0.08 0.20
CA PHE A 144 4.21 -1.18 -0.50
C PHE A 144 5.56 -1.88 -0.68
N VAL A 145 6.59 -1.17 -1.17
CA VAL A 145 7.95 -1.70 -1.30
C VAL A 145 8.50 -2.14 0.06
N THR A 146 8.38 -1.29 1.09
CA THR A 146 8.77 -1.64 2.47
C THR A 146 8.09 -2.93 2.92
N LYS A 147 6.77 -3.05 2.78
CA LYS A 147 6.00 -4.25 3.15
C LYS A 147 6.50 -5.49 2.40
N MET A 148 6.71 -5.39 1.09
CA MET A 148 7.16 -6.53 0.28
C MET A 148 8.55 -7.00 0.70
N LEU A 149 9.47 -6.08 0.96
CA LEU A 149 10.81 -6.40 1.45
C LEU A 149 10.78 -6.98 2.87
N LEU A 150 9.95 -6.46 3.77
CA LEU A 150 9.77 -7.01 5.12
C LEU A 150 9.26 -8.46 5.09
N LEU A 151 8.35 -8.80 4.17
CA LEU A 151 7.83 -10.17 4.01
C LEU A 151 8.92 -11.19 3.64
N THR A 152 10.06 -10.75 3.10
CA THR A 152 11.20 -11.64 2.79
C THR A 152 12.08 -11.95 4.00
N ARG A 153 11.87 -11.26 5.13
CA ARG A 153 12.71 -11.38 6.33
C ARG A 153 12.11 -12.36 7.34
N LYS A 154 12.98 -13.18 7.93
CA LYS A 154 12.63 -14.06 9.05
C LYS A 154 12.95 -13.36 10.38
N GLY A 155 12.22 -13.71 11.44
CA GLY A 155 12.49 -13.21 12.79
C GLY A 155 12.09 -11.75 13.04
N LEU A 156 11.23 -11.17 12.21
CA LEU A 156 10.67 -9.84 12.47
C LEU A 156 9.73 -9.87 13.71
N PRO A 157 9.64 -8.77 14.48
CA PRO A 157 8.61 -8.62 15.48
C PRO A 157 7.20 -8.80 14.87
N GLY A 158 6.31 -9.50 15.56
CA GLY A 158 5.00 -9.90 15.03
C GLY A 158 4.07 -8.74 14.65
N TRP A 159 4.34 -7.51 15.10
CA TRP A 159 3.55 -6.33 14.79
C TRP A 159 3.99 -5.60 13.50
N VAL A 160 5.20 -5.87 13.00
CA VAL A 160 5.79 -5.10 11.88
C VAL A 160 4.99 -5.27 10.58
N ILE A 161 4.62 -6.50 10.23
CA ILE A 161 3.84 -6.78 9.03
C ILE A 161 2.40 -6.20 9.13
N PRO A 162 1.67 -6.37 10.26
CA PRO A 162 0.38 -5.71 10.46
C PRO A 162 0.44 -4.19 10.34
N VAL A 163 1.43 -3.53 10.94
CA VAL A 163 1.56 -2.07 10.84
C VAL A 163 1.81 -1.62 9.41
N ALA A 164 2.73 -2.27 8.69
CA ALA A 164 2.96 -1.96 7.28
C ALA A 164 1.70 -2.21 6.42
N GLY A 165 0.93 -3.26 6.74
CA GLY A 165 -0.37 -3.54 6.12
C GLY A 165 -1.41 -2.45 6.37
N GLY A 166 -1.61 -2.05 7.63
CA GLY A 166 -2.56 -1.03 8.02
C GLY A 166 -2.22 0.37 7.48
N LEU A 167 -0.92 0.71 7.42
CA LEU A 167 -0.46 1.94 6.76
C LEU A 167 -0.79 1.93 5.27
N LEU A 168 -0.60 0.79 4.59
CA LEU A 168 -0.93 0.64 3.18
C LEU A 168 -2.44 0.77 2.93
N PHE A 169 -3.27 0.12 3.76
CA PHE A 169 -4.72 0.27 3.73
C PHE A 169 -5.15 1.72 3.92
N THR A 170 -4.63 2.39 4.95
CA THR A 170 -4.93 3.79 5.26
C THR A 170 -4.55 4.70 4.09
N GLY A 171 -3.40 4.46 3.46
CA GLY A 171 -2.98 5.20 2.28
C GLY A 171 -3.90 5.00 1.07
N PHE A 172 -4.34 3.75 0.79
CA PHE A 172 -5.32 3.49 -0.27
C PHE A 172 -6.66 4.19 -0.01
N VAL A 173 -7.14 4.18 1.23
CA VAL A 173 -8.37 4.89 1.62
C VAL A 173 -8.21 6.41 1.41
N GLY A 174 -7.09 6.99 1.83
CA GLY A 174 -6.81 8.42 1.61
C GLY A 174 -6.72 8.80 0.13
N LEU A 175 -6.08 7.95 -0.69
CA LEU A 175 -6.05 8.11 -2.15
C LEU A 175 -7.45 8.04 -2.78
N TRP A 176 -8.27 7.10 -2.32
CA TRP A 176 -9.64 6.93 -2.78
C TRP A 176 -10.51 8.14 -2.43
N PHE A 177 -10.41 8.67 -1.21
CA PHE A 177 -11.12 9.89 -0.80
C PHE A 177 -10.68 11.13 -1.59
N SER A 178 -9.38 11.34 -1.74
CA SER A 178 -8.83 12.51 -2.45
C SER A 178 -9.08 12.49 -3.96
N SER A 179 -9.36 11.30 -4.55
CA SER A 179 -9.61 11.14 -5.98
C SER A 179 -11.00 10.61 -6.31
N ALA A 180 -11.28 9.33 -6.07
CA ALA A 180 -12.48 8.66 -6.56
C ALA A 180 -13.76 9.22 -5.90
N VAL A 181 -13.78 9.39 -4.58
CA VAL A 181 -14.94 9.98 -3.88
C VAL A 181 -15.19 11.41 -4.34
N TRP A 182 -14.13 12.20 -4.47
CA TRP A 182 -14.25 13.55 -5.04
C TRP A 182 -14.81 13.51 -6.46
N TYR A 183 -14.31 12.61 -7.31
CA TYR A 183 -14.78 12.45 -8.69
C TYR A 183 -16.28 12.12 -8.71
N PHE A 184 -16.73 11.12 -7.95
CA PHE A 184 -18.14 10.75 -7.91
C PHE A 184 -19.04 11.87 -7.40
N ARG A 185 -18.56 12.69 -6.45
CA ARG A 185 -19.32 13.87 -5.97
C ARG A 185 -19.47 14.96 -7.03
N VAL A 186 -18.46 15.16 -7.87
CA VAL A 186 -18.42 16.27 -8.85
C VAL A 186 -18.99 15.85 -10.21
N LYS A 187 -18.78 14.59 -10.62
CA LYS A 187 -19.10 14.07 -11.96
C LYS A 187 -20.21 13.02 -11.97
N GLY A 188 -20.65 12.52 -10.82
CA GLY A 188 -21.62 11.43 -10.71
C GLY A 188 -20.99 10.05 -10.88
N PHE A 189 -21.83 9.01 -10.92
CA PHE A 189 -21.42 7.60 -10.94
C PHE A 189 -21.31 6.97 -12.34
N SER A 190 -21.55 7.74 -13.40
CA SER A 190 -21.51 7.21 -14.77
C SER A 190 -20.17 6.52 -15.02
N ALA A 191 -20.22 5.22 -15.28
CA ALA A 191 -19.07 4.45 -15.74
C ALA A 191 -18.65 5.04 -17.07
#